data_AF-A0A3N5B4R4-F1
#
_entry.id   AF-A0A3N5B4R4-F1
#
_cell.length_a   1.000
_cell.length_b   1.000
_cell.length_c   1.000
_cell.angle_alpha   90.00
_cell.angle_beta   90.00
_cell.angle_gamma   90.00
#
_symmetry.space_group_name_H-M   'P 1'
#
loop_
_entity.id
_entity.type
_entity.pdbx_description
1 polymer ?
#
loop_
_entity_poly.entity_id
_entity_poly.type
_entity_poly.pdbx_seq_one_letter_code
_entity_poly.pdbx_strand_id
1 'polypeptide(L)' 'MFNWIPKILMVMSIVATGFLWYLKVEWLYAVVPILFLLTAVSAFIFRHNETNQLILFLSLGSIFGIAIFTMIL' A
#
# COMPACT_ATOMS: atom_id res chain seq x y z
N MET A 1 8.72 -19.48 3.07
CA MET A 1 9.22 -18.42 3.97
C MET A 1 9.07 -17.01 3.42
N PHE A 2 8.46 -16.72 2.25
CA PHE A 2 8.40 -15.35 1.68
C PHE A 2 7.04 -14.64 1.81
N ASN A 3 6.01 -15.31 2.35
CA ASN A 3 4.64 -14.81 2.47
C ASN A 3 4.46 -13.66 3.48
N TRP A 4 5.53 -13.27 4.18
CA TRP A 4 5.58 -12.16 5.15
C TRP A 4 5.97 -10.84 4.47
N ILE A 5 6.62 -10.89 3.30
CA ILE A 5 7.02 -9.69 2.54
C ILE A 5 5.81 -8.79 2.24
N PRO A 6 4.68 -9.30 1.70
CA PRO A 6 3.52 -8.45 1.43
C PRO A 6 2.93 -7.86 2.71
N LYS A 7 2.98 -8.61 3.82
CA LYS A 7 2.47 -8.14 5.12
C LYS A 7 3.30 -6.98 5.67
N ILE A 8 4.63 -7.06 5.58
CA ILE A 8 5.53 -5.98 5.99
C ILE A 8 5.32 -4.74 5.12
N LEU A 9 5.28 -4.92 3.79
CA LEU A 9 5.06 -3.82 2.86
C LEU A 9 3.71 -3.15 3.09
N MET A 10 2.67 -3.92 3.44
CA MET A 10 1.37 -3.38 3.81
C MET A 10 1.45 -2.50 5.06
N VAL A 11 2.11 -2.98 6.12
CA VAL A 11 2.30 -2.19 7.36
C VAL A 11 3.07 -0.90 7.06
N MET A 12 4.15 -0.98 6.28
CA MET A 12 4.90 0.20 5.86
C MET A 12 4.05 1.19 5.05
N SER A 13 3.20 0.69 4.15
CA SER A 13 2.29 1.51 3.34
C SER A 13 1.30 2.27 4.23
N ILE A 14 0.71 1.60 5.23
CA ILE A 14 -0.22 2.22 6.19
C ILE A 14 0.49 3.30 7.02
N VAL A 15 1.68 2.99 7.56
CA VAL A 15 2.46 3.93 8.36
C VAL A 15 2.85 5.16 7.53
N ALA A 16 3.33 4.96 6.29
CA ALA A 16 3.67 6.05 5.39
C ALA A 16 2.43 6.92 5.05
N THR A 17 1.26 6.31 4.89
CA THR A 17 -0.01 7.04 4.68
C THR A 17 -0.37 7.87 5.91
N GLY A 18 -0.21 7.33 7.13
CA GLY A 18 -0.42 8.07 8.37
C GLY A 18 0.53 9.26 8.51
N PHE A 19 1.80 9.08 8.15
CA PHE A 19 2.77 10.19 8.11
C PHE A 19 2.40 11.24 7.06
N LEU A 20 1.96 10.82 5.87
CA LEU A 20 1.50 11.74 4.84
C LEU A 20 0.32 12.58 5.32
N TRP A 21 -0.64 11.95 6.01
CA TRP A 21 -1.80 12.65 6.57
C TRP A 21 -1.41 13.71 7.62
N TYR A 22 -0.48 13.37 8.52
CA TYR A 22 -0.08 14.24 9.63
C TYR A 22 0.92 15.34 9.20
N LEU A 23 1.96 14.97 8.44
CA LEU A 23 3.07 15.86 8.10
C LEU A 23 2.93 16.51 6.72
N LYS A 24 2.10 15.96 5.81
CA LYS A 24 1.89 16.46 4.43
C LYS A 24 3.17 16.66 3.62
N VAL A 25 4.18 15.81 3.83
CA VAL A 25 5.47 15.96 3.15
C VAL A 25 5.36 15.60 1.67
N GLU A 26 5.85 16.48 0.78
CA GLU A 26 5.65 16.36 -0.67
C GLU A 26 6.12 15.02 -1.27
N TRP A 27 7.27 14.52 -0.83
CA TRP A 27 7.81 13.26 -1.35
C TRP A 27 6.96 12.03 -0.96
N LEU A 28 6.18 12.11 0.14
CA LEU A 28 5.31 11.01 0.57
C LEU A 28 4.13 10.79 -0.39
N TYR A 29 3.69 11.83 -1.12
CA TYR A 29 2.64 11.67 -2.13
C TYR A 29 3.04 10.73 -3.27
N ALA A 30 4.34 10.62 -3.56
CA ALA A 30 4.86 9.65 -4.54
C ALA A 30 5.17 8.29 -3.89
N VAL A 31 5.75 8.28 -2.69
CA VAL A 31 6.19 7.04 -2.01
C VAL A 31 5.02 6.15 -1.59
N VAL A 32 3.94 6.72 -1.07
CA VAL A 32 2.79 5.93 -0.60
C VAL A 32 2.15 5.09 -1.71
N PRO A 33 1.80 5.63 -2.90
CA PRO A 33 1.28 4.82 -4.00
C PRO A 33 2.26 3.72 -4.45
N ILE A 34 3.56 4.01 -4.48
CA ILE A 34 4.59 3.03 -4.85
C ILE A 34 4.63 1.88 -3.84
N LEU A 35 4.53 2.15 -2.54
CA LEU A 35 4.51 1.12 -1.51
C LEU A 35 3.28 0.22 -1.63
N PHE A 36 2.10 0.78 -1.89
CA PHE A 36 0.90 -0.02 -2.15
C PHE A 36 1.02 -0.87 -3.42
N LEU A 37 1.63 -0.33 -4.48
CA LEU A 37 1.90 -1.08 -5.70
C LEU A 37 2.86 -2.25 -5.45
N LEU A 38 3.96 -2.03 -4.74
CA LEU A 38 4.92 -3.08 -4.37
C LEU A 38 4.27 -4.14 -3.46
N THR A 39 3.38 -3.72 -2.55
CA THR A 39 2.58 -4.63 -1.73
C THR A 39 1.68 -5.52 -2.60
N ALA A 40 0.97 -4.95 -3.57
CA ALA A 40 0.11 -5.69 -4.48
C ALA A 40 0.90 -6.66 -5.38
N VAL A 41 2.01 -6.22 -5.95
CA VAL A 41 2.88 -7.05 -6.81
C VAL A 41 3.50 -8.19 -6.01
N SER A 42 4.04 -7.91 -4.83
CA SER A 42 4.60 -8.96 -3.96
C SER A 42 3.51 -9.93 -3.51
N ALA A 43 2.32 -9.45 -3.16
CA ALA A 43 1.19 -10.31 -2.81
C ALA A 43 0.78 -11.21 -3.98
N PHE A 44 0.83 -10.71 -5.21
CA PHE A 44 0.56 -11.49 -6.42
C PHE A 44 1.60 -12.59 -6.63
N ILE A 45 2.89 -12.25 -6.53
CA ILE A 45 4.00 -13.20 -6.74
C ILE A 45 4.01 -14.29 -5.66
N PHE A 46 3.74 -13.94 -4.40
CA PHE A 46 3.77 -14.86 -3.27
C PHE A 46 2.40 -15.49 -2.95
N ARG A 47 1.40 -15.34 -3.83
CA ARG A 47 0.06 -15.93 -3.69
C ARG A 47 0.14 -17.43 -3.94
N HIS A 48 0.46 -18.18 -2.89
CA HIS A 48 0.37 -19.64 -2.97
C HIS A 48 -1.06 -20.17 -2.76
N ASN A 49 -1.96 -19.42 -2.09
CA ASN A 49 -3.36 -19.87 -1.90
C ASN A 49 -4.39 -18.82 -1.40
N GLU A 50 -4.05 -17.54 -1.26
CA GLU A 50 -4.96 -16.56 -0.63
C GLU A 50 -5.38 -15.44 -1.58
N THR A 51 -6.30 -15.76 -2.51
CA THR A 51 -6.95 -14.79 -3.39
C THR A 51 -7.55 -13.61 -2.60
N ASN A 52 -8.09 -13.90 -1.41
CA ASN A 52 -8.70 -12.90 -0.54
C ASN A 52 -7.69 -11.86 -0.03
N GLN A 53 -6.45 -12.25 0.27
CA GLN A 53 -5.41 -11.30 0.69
C GLN A 53 -5.01 -10.37 -0.46
N LEU A 54 -4.89 -10.90 -1.69
CA LEU A 54 -4.61 -10.08 -2.87
C LEU A 54 -5.70 -9.03 -3.10
N ILE A 55 -6.97 -9.47 -3.08
CA ILE A 55 -8.13 -8.59 -3.25
C ILE A 55 -8.11 -7.51 -2.17
N LEU A 56 -7.89 -7.89 -0.91
CA LEU A 56 -7.81 -6.95 0.21
C LEU A 56 -6.71 -5.89 0.02
N PHE A 57 -5.51 -6.29 -0.42
CA PHE A 57 -4.43 -5.32 -0.66
C PHE A 57 -4.70 -4.40 -1.85
N LEU A 58 -5.28 -4.92 -2.94
CA LEU A 58 -5.68 -4.11 -4.09
C LEU A 58 -6.78 -3.11 -3.72
N SER A 59 -7.78 -3.54 -2.96
CA SER A 59 -8.86 -2.66 -2.47
C SER A 59 -8.31 -1.56 -1.58
N LEU A 60 -7.45 -1.88 -0.61
CA LEU A 60 -6.84 -0.89 0.27
C LEU A 60 -5.94 0.07 -0.50
N GLY A 61 -5.09 -0.43 -1.40
CA GLY A 61 -4.25 0.42 -2.25
C GLY A 61 -5.06 1.40 -3.11
N SER A 62 -6.20 0.96 -3.64
CA SER A 62 -7.12 1.82 -4.40
C SER A 62 -7.76 2.90 -3.52
N ILE A 63 -8.25 2.53 -2.33
CA ILE A 63 -8.87 3.47 -1.38
C ILE A 63 -7.86 4.52 -0.93
N PHE A 64 -6.66 4.10 -0.53
CA PHE A 64 -5.62 5.02 -0.10
C PHE A 64 -5.10 5.87 -1.26
N GLY A 65 -4.98 5.32 -2.46
CA GLY A 65 -4.62 6.08 -3.66
C GLY A 65 -5.61 7.21 -3.96
N ILE A 66 -6.92 6.94 -3.89
CA ILE A 66 -7.96 7.96 -4.04
C ILE A 66 -7.88 9.00 -2.92
N ALA A 67 -7.72 8.57 -1.67
CA ALA A 67 -7.58 9.48 -0.53
C ALA A 67 -6.38 10.43 -0.70
N ILE A 68 -5.25 9.92 -1.16
CA ILE A 68 -4.04 10.71 -1.43
C ILE A 68 -4.29 11.69 -2.57
N PHE A 69 -4.92 11.26 -3.66
CA PHE A 69 -5.27 12.14 -4.78
C PHE A 69 -6.18 13.29 -4.34
N THR A 70 -7.17 13.02 -3.48
CA THR A 70 -8.04 14.06 -2.92
C THR A 70 -7.32 15.03 -1.97
N MET A 71 -6.16 14.68 -1.43
CA MET A 71 -5.36 15.58 -0.58
C MET A 71 -4.40 16.48 -1.37
N ILE A 72 -4.07 16.10 -2.61
CA ILE A 72 -3.26 16.90 -3.53
C ILE A 72 -4.09 18.02 -4.17
N LEU A 73 -5.39 17.77 -4.40
CA LEU A 73 -6.35 18.71 -4.98
C LEU A 73 -6.78 19.78 -3.96
#